data_AF-A0A2G9G7T4-F1
#
_entry.id   AF-A0A2G9G7T4-F1
#
_cell.length_a   1.000
_cell.length_b   1.000
_cell.length_c   1.000
_cell.angle_alpha   90.00
_cell.angle_beta   90.00
_cell.angle_gamma   90.00
#
_symmetry.space_group_name_H-M   'P 1'
#
loop_
_entity.id
_entity.type
_entity.pdbx_description
1 polymer ?
#
loop_
_entity_poly.entity_id
_entity_poly.type
_entity_poly.pdbx_seq_one_letter_code
_entity_poly.pdbx_strand_id
1 'polypeptide(L)'
;MQGRLSAWLVKHGITHRSLGFDYQQIETLQIKPEDWHSITVTLYVYGYNYLRSQCAYDVVLGGFLASVYHLTRIEYGVDQPKEVCIKVFASRRNPRIPWIGWPLRKDYIAPNFYEIQDAH
;
A
#
# COMPACT_ATOMS: atom_id res chain seq x y z
N MET A 1 -0.95 18.31 2.83
CA MET A 1 -1.46 18.50 1.47
C MET A 1 -2.09 17.19 1.01
N GLN A 2 -3.31 17.22 0.48
CA GLN A 2 -4.03 16.03 0.01
C GLN A 2 -3.77 15.85 -1.49
N GLY A 3 -3.36 14.65 -1.92
CA GLY A 3 -3.11 14.38 -3.33
C GLY A 3 -4.37 13.97 -4.09
N ARG A 4 -4.22 13.79 -5.41
CA ARG A 4 -5.34 13.51 -6.33
C ARG A 4 -6.00 12.17 -6.02
N LEU A 5 -5.21 11.16 -5.66
CA LEU A 5 -5.75 9.84 -5.35
C LEU A 5 -6.51 9.88 -4.02
N SER A 6 -5.95 10.53 -2.99
CA SER A 6 -6.65 10.71 -1.71
C SER A 6 -8.00 11.42 -1.90
N ALA A 7 -8.05 12.51 -2.67
CA ALA A 7 -9.29 13.22 -2.96
C ALA A 7 -10.33 12.32 -3.67
N TRP A 8 -9.88 11.49 -4.61
CA TRP A 8 -10.75 10.57 -5.33
C TRP A 8 -11.27 9.44 -4.41
N LEU A 9 -10.43 8.91 -3.53
CA LEU A 9 -10.82 7.90 -2.54
C LEU A 9 -11.86 8.42 -1.53
N VAL A 10 -11.70 9.66 -1.05
CA VAL A 10 -12.69 10.31 -0.17
C VAL A 10 -14.04 10.40 -0.88
N LYS A 11 -14.07 10.78 -2.17
CA LYS A 11 -15.30 10.85 -2.96
C LYS A 11 -16.03 9.50 -3.06
N HIS A 12 -15.31 8.39 -2.98
CA HIS A 12 -15.87 7.03 -3.06
C HIS A 12 -16.06 6.38 -1.68
N GLY A 13 -15.96 7.16 -0.59
CA GLY A 13 -16.21 6.67 0.77
C GLY A 13 -15.12 5.74 1.33
N ILE A 14 -13.92 5.73 0.73
CA ILE A 14 -12.83 4.88 1.20
C ILE A 14 -12.04 5.61 2.30
N THR A 15 -12.11 5.06 3.51
CA THR A 15 -11.41 5.61 4.68
C THR A 15 -9.91 5.41 4.55
N HIS A 16 -9.17 6.51 4.65
CA HIS A 16 -7.71 6.52 4.67
C HIS A 16 -7.20 7.83 5.26
N ARG A 17 -5.91 7.89 5.60
CA ARG A 17 -5.22 9.11 6.01
C ARG A 17 -4.11 9.43 5.02
N SER A 18 -4.15 10.61 4.41
CA SER A 18 -3.02 11.07 3.58
C SER A 18 -1.81 11.40 4.48
N LEU A 19 -0.65 10.85 4.14
CA LEU A 19 0.64 11.14 4.78
C LEU A 19 1.46 12.20 4.03
N GLY A 20 0.93 12.72 2.92
CA GLY A 20 1.63 13.65 2.04
C GLY A 20 2.38 12.93 0.91
N PHE A 21 3.47 13.53 0.46
CA PHE A 21 4.29 13.03 -0.63
C PHE A 21 5.68 12.66 -0.11
N ASP A 22 6.27 11.61 -0.68
CA ASP A 22 7.67 11.27 -0.40
C ASP A 22 8.65 12.19 -1.16
N TYR A 23 9.95 11.94 -1.01
CA TYR A 23 10.99 12.73 -1.66
C TYR A 23 10.96 12.64 -3.20
N GLN A 24 10.29 11.63 -3.77
CA GLN A 24 10.09 11.45 -5.20
C GLN A 24 8.74 12.02 -5.68
N GLN A 25 8.03 12.76 -4.83
CA GLN A 25 6.68 13.28 -5.10
C GLN A 25 5.62 12.18 -5.29
N ILE A 26 5.82 10.99 -4.70
CA ILE A 26 4.83 9.91 -4.71
C ILE A 26 3.86 10.09 -3.54
N GLU A 27 2.57 10.09 -3.84
CA GLU A 27 1.51 10.21 -2.83
C GLU A 27 1.54 8.99 -1.90
N THR A 28 1.57 9.25 -0.58
CA THR A 28 1.60 8.20 0.44
C THR A 28 0.32 8.23 1.27
N LEU A 29 -0.33 7.07 1.39
CA LEU A 29 -1.57 6.91 2.14
C LEU A 29 -1.37 5.91 3.28
N GLN A 30 -1.87 6.25 4.47
CA GLN A 30 -2.02 5.33 5.58
C GLN A 30 -3.43 4.77 5.59
N ILE A 31 -3.56 3.45 5.79
CA ILE A 31 -4.85 2.79 5.97
C ILE A 31 -4.79 1.84 7.16
N LYS A 32 -5.97 1.38 7.59
CA LYS A 32 -6.07 0.30 8.57
C LYS A 32 -6.03 -1.07 7.88
N PRO A 33 -5.63 -2.15 8.58
CA PRO A 33 -5.61 -3.50 8.01
C PRO A 33 -6.97 -3.96 7.49
N GLU A 34 -8.08 -3.53 8.11
CA GLU A 34 -9.44 -3.93 7.73
C GLU A 34 -9.86 -3.34 6.37
N ASP A 35 -9.34 -2.16 6.04
CA ASP A 35 -9.64 -1.45 4.79
C ASP A 35 -8.75 -1.89 3.61
N TRP A 36 -7.76 -2.79 3.86
CA TRP A 36 -6.78 -3.21 2.87
C TRP A 36 -7.42 -3.85 1.62
N HIS A 37 -8.49 -4.64 1.79
CA HIS A 37 -9.16 -5.25 0.64
C HIS A 37 -9.81 -4.19 -0.25
N SER A 38 -10.59 -3.29 0.37
CA SER A 38 -11.29 -2.21 -0.31
C SER A 38 -10.32 -1.30 -1.06
N ILE A 39 -9.22 -0.87 -0.41
CA ILE A 39 -8.23 -0.01 -1.08
C ILE A 39 -7.61 -0.73 -2.27
N THR A 40 -7.29 -2.02 -2.14
CA THR A 40 -6.57 -2.75 -3.19
C THR A 40 -7.41 -2.89 -4.45
N VAL A 41 -8.69 -3.26 -4.29
CA VAL A 41 -9.64 -3.36 -5.40
C VAL A 41 -9.86 -1.98 -6.03
N THR A 42 -10.05 -0.95 -5.22
CA THR A 42 -10.26 0.41 -5.68
C THR A 42 -9.07 0.96 -6.46
N LEU A 43 -7.83 0.74 -5.99
CA LEU A 43 -6.61 1.14 -6.69
C LEU A 43 -6.43 0.41 -8.01
N TYR A 44 -6.76 -0.88 -8.05
CA TYR A 44 -6.75 -1.66 -9.27
C TYR A 44 -7.72 -1.13 -10.32
N VAL A 45 -8.97 -0.85 -9.92
CA VAL A 45 -9.98 -0.23 -10.80
C VAL A 45 -9.51 1.14 -11.30
N TYR A 46 -8.81 1.89 -10.47
CA TYR A 46 -8.22 3.19 -10.85
C TYR A 46 -7.00 3.07 -11.79
N GLY A 47 -6.47 1.86 -11.97
CA GLY A 47 -5.42 1.52 -12.92
C GLY A 47 -4.06 1.15 -12.30
N TYR A 48 -3.92 1.16 -10.98
CA TYR A 48 -2.72 0.68 -10.30
C TYR A 48 -2.70 -0.85 -10.31
N ASN A 49 -2.05 -1.41 -11.34
CA ASN A 49 -2.13 -2.81 -11.71
C ASN A 49 -0.87 -3.62 -11.36
N TYR A 50 0.16 -2.96 -10.85
CA TYR A 50 1.46 -3.57 -10.58
C TYR A 50 1.95 -3.27 -9.16
N LEU A 51 2.28 -4.32 -8.40
CA LEU A 51 2.97 -4.17 -7.12
C LEU A 51 4.47 -4.21 -7.35
N ARG A 52 5.10 -3.03 -7.34
CA ARG A 52 6.53 -2.86 -7.59
C ARG A 52 7.39 -3.31 -6.41
N SER A 53 6.94 -3.00 -5.20
CA SER A 53 7.68 -3.37 -3.98
C SER A 53 6.76 -3.50 -2.78
N GLN A 54 7.09 -4.46 -1.93
CA GLN A 54 6.49 -4.66 -0.62
C GLN A 54 7.60 -4.74 0.42
N CYS A 55 7.46 -4.01 1.53
CA CYS A 55 8.37 -4.12 2.66
C CYS A 55 7.62 -3.90 3.97
N ALA A 56 8.27 -4.19 5.10
CA ALA A 56 7.72 -3.90 6.41
C ALA A 56 8.81 -3.36 7.34
N TYR A 57 8.41 -2.53 8.30
CA TYR A 57 9.32 -1.94 9.28
C TYR A 57 8.62 -1.60 10.59
N ASP A 58 9.41 -1.45 11.65
CA ASP A 58 8.94 -0.97 12.95
C ASP A 58 8.76 0.55 12.91
N VAL A 59 7.52 1.02 13.12
CA VAL A 59 7.24 2.47 13.13
C VAL A 59 7.95 3.14 14.32
N VAL A 60 7.94 2.44 15.45
CA VAL A 60 8.68 2.77 16.68
C VAL A 60 9.11 1.46 17.33
N LEU A 61 10.24 1.45 18.03
CA LEU A 61 10.69 0.33 18.86
C LEU A 61 9.55 -0.17 19.77
N GLY A 62 9.19 -1.45 19.65
CA GLY A 62 8.10 -2.07 20.44
C GLY A 62 6.68 -1.58 20.10
N GLY A 63 6.54 -0.70 19.12
CA GLY A 63 5.27 -0.10 18.70
C GLY A 63 4.60 -0.83 17.54
N PHE A 64 3.87 -0.07 16.73
CA PHE A 64 3.20 -0.55 15.52
C PHE A 64 4.20 -1.03 14.46
N LEU A 65 3.78 -2.04 13.70
CA LEU A 65 4.42 -2.45 12.47
C LEU A 65 3.78 -1.70 11.31
N ALA A 66 4.58 -1.26 10.34
CA ALA A 66 4.09 -0.76 9.07
C ALA A 66 4.42 -1.76 7.97
N SER A 67 3.42 -2.21 7.24
CA SER A 67 3.60 -2.87 5.94
C SER A 67 3.39 -1.84 4.84
N VAL A 68 4.34 -1.74 3.93
CA VAL A 68 4.38 -0.76 2.85
C VAL A 68 4.23 -1.47 1.52
N TYR A 69 3.43 -0.88 0.65
CA TYR A 69 3.15 -1.37 -0.69
C TYR A 69 3.32 -0.21 -1.68
N HIS A 70 4.31 -0.32 -2.56
CA HIS A 70 4.51 0.61 -3.66
C HIS A 70 3.85 0.06 -4.91
N LEU A 71 2.81 0.76 -5.38
CA LEU A 71 2.02 0.38 -6.53
C LEU A 71 2.31 1.31 -7.69
N THR A 72 2.38 0.73 -8.88
CA THR A 72 2.64 1.44 -10.13
C THR A 72 1.50 1.15 -11.10
N ARG A 73 1.08 2.20 -11.83
CA ARG A 73 0.18 2.07 -12.97
C ARG A 73 1.01 1.83 -14.22
N ILE A 74 1.09 0.58 -14.65
CA ILE A 74 1.79 0.20 -15.88
C ILE A 74 0.85 0.37 -17.07
N GLU A 75 1.33 1.13 -18.04
CA GLU A 75 0.69 1.37 -19.33
C GLU A 75 1.74 1.30 -20.45
N TYR A 76 1.32 0.88 -21.63
CA TYR A 76 2.21 0.78 -22.78
C TYR A 76 2.62 2.18 -23.27
N GLY A 77 3.91 2.40 -23.49
CA GLY A 77 4.43 3.66 -24.05
C GLY A 77 4.45 4.84 -23.06
N VAL A 78 4.40 4.57 -21.75
CA VAL A 78 4.50 5.61 -20.71
C VAL A 78 5.90 5.60 -20.08
N ASP A 79 6.66 6.67 -20.28
CA ASP A 79 8.03 6.81 -19.75
C ASP A 79 8.08 7.08 -18.24
N GLN A 80 7.03 7.70 -17.69
CA GLN A 80 6.91 8.04 -16.27
C GLN A 80 5.57 7.52 -15.73
N PRO A 81 5.51 6.25 -15.29
CA PRO A 81 4.28 5.68 -14.79
C PRO A 81 3.86 6.33 -13.46
N LYS A 82 2.55 6.44 -13.22
CA LYS A 82 2.04 6.98 -11.96
C LYS A 82 2.20 5.98 -10.84
N GLU A 83 2.60 6.47 -9.68
CA GLU A 83 2.90 5.64 -8.52
C GLU A 83 2.11 6.07 -7.28
N VAL A 84 1.97 5.17 -6.33
CA VAL A 84 1.41 5.44 -5.00
C VAL A 84 2.07 4.53 -3.97
N CYS A 85 2.30 5.06 -2.77
CA CYS A 85 2.74 4.30 -1.61
C CYS A 85 1.57 4.09 -0.63
N ILE A 86 1.26 2.85 -0.28
CA ILE A 86 0.27 2.52 0.74
C ILE A 86 0.99 1.96 1.96
N LYS A 87 0.68 2.51 3.14
CA LYS A 87 1.19 2.04 4.43
C LYS A 87 0.04 1.52 5.29
N VAL A 88 0.11 0.25 5.63
CA VAL A 88 -0.84 -0.42 6.51
C VAL A 88 -0.20 -0.55 7.88
N PHE A 89 -0.82 0.06 8.90
CA PHE A 89 -0.28 0.02 10.25
C PHE A 89 -1.00 -1.09 11.02
N ALA A 90 -0.24 -2.08 11.50
CA ALA A 90 -0.75 -3.21 12.25
C ALA A 90 -0.16 -3.25 13.67
N SER A 91 -0.94 -3.73 14.62
CA SER A 91 -0.47 -3.92 15.99
C SER A 91 0.51 -5.09 16.05
N ARG A 92 1.62 -4.95 16.77
CA ARG A 92 2.58 -6.05 16.98
C ARG A 92 1.96 -7.26 17.67
N ARG A 93 0.93 -7.06 18.50
CA ARG A 93 0.23 -8.17 19.20
C ARG A 93 -0.62 -9.02 18.26
N ASN A 94 -1.05 -8.46 17.13
CA ASN A 94 -1.84 -9.15 16.12
C ASN A 94 -1.50 -8.54 14.76
N PRO A 95 -0.33 -8.88 14.17
CA PRO A 95 0.20 -8.22 13.00
C PRO A 95 -0.43 -8.71 11.70
N ARG A 96 -1.70 -9.13 11.74
CA ARG A 96 -2.38 -9.73 10.60
C ARG A 96 -2.89 -8.67 9.64
N ILE A 97 -2.48 -8.79 8.39
CA ILE A 97 -3.02 -8.02 7.27
C ILE A 97 -3.54 -9.04 6.25
N PRO A 98 -4.82 -8.97 5.84
CA PRO A 98 -5.38 -9.95 4.91
C PRO A 98 -4.61 -9.89 3.58
N TRP A 99 -3.90 -10.96 3.23
CA TRP A 99 -3.12 -10.96 2.00
C TRP A 99 -4.00 -11.12 0.77
N ILE A 100 -3.70 -10.35 -0.27
CA ILE A 100 -4.44 -10.31 -1.52
C ILE A 100 -3.40 -10.39 -2.65
N GLY A 101 -3.17 -11.62 -3.12
CA GLY A 101 -2.30 -11.92 -4.25
C GLY A 101 -2.86 -11.48 -5.61
N TRP A 102 -4.16 -11.20 -5.68
CA TRP A 102 -4.94 -10.75 -6.84
C TRP A 102 -5.65 -9.45 -6.47
N PRO A 103 -5.71 -8.37 -7.26
CA PRO A 103 -5.62 -8.33 -8.72
C PRO A 103 -4.28 -7.82 -9.28
N LEU A 104 -3.30 -7.61 -8.40
CA LEU A 104 -2.04 -6.94 -8.74
C LEU A 104 -1.05 -7.92 -9.39
N ARG A 105 -0.48 -7.53 -10.54
CA ARG A 105 0.66 -8.23 -11.15
C ARG A 105 1.93 -8.01 -10.33
N LYS A 106 2.80 -9.03 -10.30
CA LYS A 106 4.02 -9.11 -9.51
C LYS A 106 5.03 -9.97 -10.29
N ASP A 107 6.21 -9.44 -10.58
CA ASP A 107 7.23 -10.21 -11.31
C ASP A 107 8.24 -10.88 -10.35
N TYR A 108 8.48 -10.30 -9.17
CA TYR A 108 9.23 -10.92 -8.07
C TYR A 108 8.74 -10.37 -6.72
N ILE A 109 7.96 -11.16 -5.98
CA ILE A 109 7.78 -11.00 -4.54
C ILE A 109 8.28 -12.28 -3.91
N ALA A 110 9.19 -12.19 -2.93
CA ALA A 110 9.61 -13.38 -2.21
C ALA A 110 8.34 -14.08 -1.69
N PRO A 111 8.05 -15.33 -2.10
CA PRO A 111 6.78 -15.99 -1.79
C PRO A 111 6.56 -16.16 -0.28
N ASN A 112 7.64 -16.01 0.50
CA ASN A 112 7.67 -16.03 1.96
C ASN A 112 7.93 -14.65 2.58
N PHE A 113 7.33 -13.56 2.07
CA PHE A 113 7.26 -12.29 2.82
C PHE A 113 6.31 -12.39 4.05
N TYR A 114 6.35 -13.52 4.74
CA TYR A 114 5.72 -13.76 6.05
C TYR A 114 6.59 -13.21 7.22
N GLU A 115 7.88 -12.90 7.03
CA GLU A 115 8.78 -12.69 8.16
C GLU A 115 8.96 -11.24 8.66
N ILE A 116 7.85 -10.54 8.93
CA ILE A 116 7.76 -9.71 10.17
C ILE A 116 6.46 -10.04 10.93
N GLN A 117 5.52 -10.78 10.33
CA GLN A 117 4.29 -11.20 11.01
C GLN A 117 4.48 -12.45 11.87
N ASP A 118 5.55 -13.22 11.63
CA ASP A 118 5.95 -14.42 12.40
C ASP A 118 7.25 -14.23 13.20
N ALA A 119 7.72 -12.99 13.39
CA ALA A 119 8.85 -12.71 14.28
C ALA A 119 8.41 -12.83 15.75
N HIS A 120 8.41 -14.08 16.24
CA HIS A 120 8.28 -14.43 17.65
C HIS A 120 9.49 -14.00 18.47
#